data_AF-A0A1U7TY93-F1
#
_entry.id   AF-A0A1U7TY93-F1
#
_cell.length_a   1.000
_cell.length_b   1.000
_cell.length_c   1.000
_cell.angle_alpha   90.00
_cell.angle_beta   90.00
_cell.angle_gamma   90.00
#
_symmetry.space_group_name_H-M   'P 1'
#
loop_
_entity.id
_entity.type
_entity.pdbx_description
1 polymer ?
#
loop_
_entity_poly.entity_id
_entity_poly.type
_entity_poly.pdbx_seq_one_letter_code
_entity_poly.pdbx_strand_id
1 'polypeptide(L)'
;MNKINFDQIVSSKPDTFSYVTLPKKEEEKVPEQGLVSVPQYPFREQKEDFTFVSLLTRPEVITALSKVRAECNKVTSMSLFHSSLSKYSRLEEFEQIQLQILSQVQMFLKDSWISTLKVAMRSSLRDMSKGWYNLYETNWEVYLMSKLRKLMELIKYMLQDTLRFLVQDSLASFSQFISDACCSVLDCTDDMVWGEDLINSPYRPRKNALFIVDLVLDSSGAHYSTPLEQFEASLLNLFDKGILATHAVPQLEKLVMEDIFISGDPLLESVGFHEPLVEELRAIIANAVRKAMIPLQAYAKEFRKYLELNNNDINTFLKAYQTKCPLAQEVREVVLTHLQEKEILDNSLPSSIVIGPFYVNTDNIKQSLSKKRKALATSMLDILAKNLHKEVDSICDEFRSISRKIYEKPNSIEELAELREWMKGIPEKLVGLEERIVKVMDDYQIMDEFLYNLSSDDFNDKWAASNWPSKLLGQIEMVRQQHAEDEEKFRKIQIMDQNNFQEKLEGLQ
;
A
#
# COMPACT_ATOMS: atom_id res chain seq x y z
N MET A 1 78.36 -7.34 5.54
CA MET A 1 79.52 -8.23 5.28
C MET A 1 79.86 -8.91 6.60
N ASN A 2 79.95 -10.24 6.66
CA ASN A 2 80.15 -10.98 7.91
C ASN A 2 81.52 -10.61 8.51
N LYS A 3 81.59 -10.12 9.76
CA LYS A 3 82.84 -9.66 10.41
C LYS A 3 83.92 -10.74 10.36
N ILE A 4 83.53 -12.01 10.57
CA ILE A 4 84.42 -13.18 10.50
C ILE A 4 85.03 -13.36 9.10
N ASN A 5 84.23 -13.20 8.03
CA ASN A 5 84.72 -13.32 6.65
C ASN A 5 85.60 -12.13 6.26
N PHE A 6 85.28 -10.92 6.74
CA PHE A 6 86.08 -9.72 6.49
C PHE A 6 87.46 -9.84 7.16
N ASP A 7 87.50 -10.23 8.43
CA ASP A 7 88.74 -10.42 9.19
C ASP A 7 89.61 -11.55 8.58
N GLN A 8 89.01 -12.62 8.05
CA GLN A 8 89.72 -13.68 7.31
C GLN A 8 90.31 -13.21 5.97
N ILE A 9 89.59 -12.38 5.21
CA ILE A 9 90.06 -11.89 3.92
C ILE A 9 91.22 -10.90 4.09
N VAL A 10 91.14 -10.02 5.10
CA VAL A 10 92.19 -9.04 5.39
C VAL A 10 93.46 -9.73 5.93
N SER A 11 93.32 -10.78 6.74
CA SER A 11 94.47 -11.54 7.26
C SER A 11 95.11 -12.49 6.24
N SER A 12 94.37 -12.97 5.24
CA SER A 12 94.89 -13.89 4.22
C SER A 12 95.59 -13.22 3.03
N LYS A 13 95.38 -11.90 2.81
CA LYS A 13 96.03 -11.13 1.74
C LYS A 13 96.65 -9.83 2.27
N PRO A 14 97.75 -9.91 3.05
CA PRO A 14 98.35 -8.76 3.71
C PRO A 14 98.93 -7.71 2.75
N ASP A 15 99.41 -8.11 1.58
CA ASP A 15 100.03 -7.19 0.60
C ASP A 15 98.99 -6.28 -0.09
N THR A 16 97.72 -6.71 -0.19
CA THR A 16 96.65 -5.95 -0.85
C THR A 16 95.93 -5.00 0.11
N PHE A 17 95.93 -5.30 1.41
CA PHE A 17 95.20 -4.57 2.46
C PHE A 17 96.12 -4.01 3.55
N SER A 18 97.32 -3.57 3.18
CA SER A 18 98.35 -3.06 4.10
C SER A 18 97.94 -1.82 4.93
N TYR A 19 96.89 -1.12 4.51
CA TYR A 19 96.32 0.05 5.18
C TYR A 19 95.19 -0.28 6.18
N VAL A 20 94.79 -1.54 6.33
CA VAL A 20 93.71 -1.95 7.24
C VAL A 20 94.29 -2.67 8.46
N THR A 21 94.23 -2.01 9.62
CA THR A 21 94.63 -2.62 10.90
C THR A 21 93.41 -3.26 11.56
N LEU A 22 93.36 -4.59 11.63
CA LEU A 22 92.29 -5.29 12.35
C LEU A 22 92.42 -5.02 13.86
N PRO A 23 91.32 -4.67 14.56
CA PRO A 23 91.35 -4.47 16.01
C PRO A 23 91.72 -5.78 16.72
N LYS A 24 92.51 -5.70 17.80
CA LYS A 24 92.84 -6.86 18.63
C LYS A 24 91.56 -7.52 19.10
N LYS A 25 91.40 -8.81 18.83
CA LYS A 25 90.25 -9.59 19.26
C LYS A 25 90.26 -9.60 20.80
N GLU A 26 89.27 -8.99 21.43
CA GLU A 26 89.09 -9.13 22.87
C GLU A 26 88.77 -10.60 23.15
N GLU A 27 89.68 -11.28 23.84
CA GLU A 27 89.40 -12.60 24.38
C GLU A 27 88.36 -12.41 25.49
N GLU A 28 87.11 -12.78 25.20
CA GLU A 28 86.08 -12.90 26.23
C GLU A 28 86.61 -13.87 27.28
N LYS A 29 86.86 -13.37 28.50
CA LYS A 29 87.28 -14.20 29.63
C LYS A 29 86.18 -15.24 29.87
N VAL A 30 86.46 -16.48 29.51
CA VAL A 30 85.56 -17.60 29.76
C VAL A 30 85.34 -17.70 31.28
N PRO A 31 84.10 -17.65 31.78
CA PRO A 31 83.84 -17.74 33.21
C PRO A 31 84.37 -19.07 33.77
N GLU A 32 85.08 -19.05 34.91
CA GLU A 32 85.64 -20.27 35.53
C GLU A 32 84.55 -21.29 35.94
N GLN A 33 83.29 -20.87 36.01
CA GLN A 33 82.11 -21.73 36.15
C GLN A 33 81.00 -21.24 35.21
N GLY A 34 80.23 -22.15 34.61
CA GLY A 34 79.13 -21.83 33.67
C GLY A 34 77.89 -21.14 34.28
N LEU A 35 78.02 -20.48 35.43
CA LEU A 35 76.96 -19.75 36.12
C LEU A 35 77.25 -18.25 36.09
N VAL A 36 76.39 -17.51 35.39
CA VAL A 36 76.39 -16.04 35.40
C VAL A 36 75.74 -15.57 36.71
N SER A 37 76.38 -14.64 37.42
CA SER A 37 75.78 -14.03 38.62
C SER A 37 74.53 -13.23 38.21
N VAL A 38 73.35 -13.73 38.58
CA VAL A 38 72.08 -13.04 38.33
C VAL A 38 71.90 -11.96 39.39
N PRO A 39 71.64 -10.70 39.02
CA PRO A 39 71.34 -9.63 39.97
C PRO A 39 70.17 -10.01 40.89
N GLN A 40 70.20 -9.59 42.16
CA GLN A 40 69.04 -9.76 43.03
C GLN A 40 67.92 -8.83 42.57
N TYR A 41 66.95 -9.39 41.85
CA TYR A 41 65.71 -8.69 41.49
C TYR A 41 64.68 -8.85 42.62
N PRO A 42 63.98 -7.78 43.04
CA PRO A 42 62.90 -7.85 44.01
C PRO A 42 61.62 -8.44 43.37
N PHE A 43 61.75 -9.62 42.74
CA PHE A 43 60.66 -10.27 42.02
C PHE A 43 59.47 -10.59 42.93
N ARG A 44 59.73 -10.96 44.20
CA ARG A 44 58.67 -11.27 45.16
C ARG A 44 57.83 -10.03 45.50
N GLU A 45 58.48 -8.92 45.82
CA GLU A 45 57.81 -7.65 46.11
C GLU A 45 57.03 -7.16 44.89
N GLN A 46 57.65 -7.13 43.70
CA GLN A 46 56.97 -6.74 42.46
C GLN A 46 55.81 -7.66 42.10
N LYS A 47 55.93 -8.96 42.36
CA LYS A 47 54.85 -9.93 42.14
C LYS A 47 53.71 -9.70 43.12
N GLU A 48 53.99 -9.41 44.39
CA GLU A 48 52.99 -9.12 45.41
C GLU A 48 52.26 -7.81 45.09
N ASP A 49 52.98 -6.76 44.72
CA ASP A 49 52.42 -5.48 44.28
C ASP A 49 51.54 -5.65 43.03
N PHE A 50 52.03 -6.39 42.03
CA PHE A 50 51.26 -6.70 40.82
C PHE A 50 50.01 -7.54 41.13
N THR A 51 50.11 -8.54 42.01
CA THR A 51 48.97 -9.37 42.43
C THR A 51 47.97 -8.57 43.27
N PHE A 52 48.45 -7.60 44.05
CA PHE A 52 47.59 -6.69 44.81
C PHE A 52 46.81 -5.75 43.88
N VAL A 53 47.43 -5.26 42.80
CA VAL A 53 46.75 -4.36 41.84
C VAL A 53 45.87 -5.13 40.85
N SER A 54 46.26 -6.35 40.45
CA SER A 54 45.56 -7.14 39.44
C SER A 54 44.23 -7.74 39.94
N LEU A 55 43.24 -7.76 39.05
CA LEU A 55 41.91 -8.33 39.24
C LEU A 55 41.82 -9.82 38.84
N LEU A 56 42.63 -10.24 37.87
CA LEU A 56 42.55 -11.57 37.24
C LEU A 56 43.41 -12.62 37.97
N THR A 57 43.50 -12.51 39.29
CA THR A 57 44.36 -13.37 40.11
C THR A 57 43.64 -14.62 40.60
N ARG A 58 42.30 -14.63 40.60
CA ARG A 58 41.46 -15.68 41.18
C ARG A 58 40.59 -16.37 40.13
N PRO A 59 40.48 -17.72 40.15
CA PRO A 59 39.69 -18.47 39.18
C PRO A 59 38.20 -18.15 39.24
N GLU A 60 37.67 -17.78 40.41
CA GLU A 60 36.27 -17.40 40.62
C GLU A 60 35.91 -16.13 39.84
N VAL A 61 36.81 -15.12 39.87
CA VAL A 61 36.65 -13.86 39.14
C VAL A 61 36.73 -14.09 37.63
N ILE A 62 37.65 -14.95 37.18
CA ILE A 62 37.78 -15.33 35.76
C ILE A 62 36.50 -16.05 35.29
N THR A 63 35.98 -16.96 36.10
CA THR A 63 34.74 -17.69 35.80
C THR A 63 33.54 -16.75 35.76
N ALA A 64 33.44 -15.80 36.68
CA ALA A 64 32.40 -14.78 36.69
C ALA A 64 32.43 -13.92 35.41
N LEU A 65 33.61 -13.41 35.05
CA LEU A 65 33.80 -12.62 33.82
C LEU A 65 33.49 -13.43 32.55
N SER A 66 33.88 -14.71 32.51
CA SER A 66 33.56 -15.61 31.40
C SER A 66 32.04 -15.80 31.23
N LYS A 67 31.30 -16.01 32.33
CA LYS A 67 29.84 -16.11 32.31
C LYS A 67 29.18 -14.80 31.88
N VAL A 68 29.62 -13.67 32.43
CA VAL A 68 29.13 -12.34 32.03
C VAL A 68 29.35 -12.12 30.54
N ARG A 69 30.53 -12.45 30.02
CA ARG A 69 30.84 -12.31 28.60
C ARG A 69 30.00 -13.23 27.72
N ALA A 70 29.73 -14.46 28.16
CA ALA A 70 28.84 -15.37 27.44
C ALA A 70 27.42 -14.80 27.33
N GLU A 71 26.88 -14.20 28.39
CA GLU A 71 25.58 -13.53 28.34
C GLU A 71 25.61 -12.24 27.49
N CYS A 72 26.72 -11.50 27.51
CA CYS A 72 26.89 -10.33 26.64
C CYS A 72 26.90 -10.71 25.15
N ASN A 73 27.61 -11.78 24.77
CA ASN A 73 27.66 -12.25 23.39
C ASN A 73 26.29 -12.65 22.84
N LYS A 74 25.40 -13.18 23.70
CA LYS A 74 24.01 -13.46 23.30
C LYS A 74 23.27 -12.18 22.96
N VAL A 75 23.44 -11.12 23.74
CA VAL A 75 22.83 -9.81 23.49
C VAL A 75 23.36 -9.20 22.20
N THR A 76 24.68 -9.26 21.94
CA THR A 76 25.25 -8.76 20.68
C THR A 76 24.69 -9.47 19.45
N SER A 77 24.31 -10.74 19.57
CA SER A 77 23.70 -11.51 18.47
C SER A 77 22.21 -11.20 18.22
N MET A 78 21.56 -10.44 19.12
CA MET A 78 20.17 -10.00 18.95
C MET A 78 20.09 -8.81 17.99
N SER A 79 18.89 -8.52 17.50
CA SER A 79 18.60 -7.33 16.69
C SER A 79 17.42 -6.59 17.29
N LEU A 80 17.51 -5.25 17.34
CA LEU A 80 16.41 -4.39 17.77
C LEU A 80 15.28 -4.32 16.74
N PHE A 81 15.60 -4.58 15.47
CA PHE A 81 14.65 -4.46 14.36
C PHE A 81 14.44 -5.77 13.62
N HIS A 82 13.25 -5.94 13.06
CA HIS A 82 12.97 -6.99 12.11
C HIS A 82 13.53 -6.62 10.73
N SER A 83 14.57 -7.33 10.30
CA SER A 83 15.30 -7.04 9.05
C SER A 83 14.84 -7.90 7.86
N SER A 84 13.80 -8.73 8.01
CA SER A 84 13.38 -9.69 6.98
C SER A 84 11.85 -9.78 6.85
N LEU A 85 11.25 -8.88 6.06
CA LEU A 85 9.83 -8.99 5.73
C LEU A 85 9.63 -9.99 4.58
N SER A 86 8.82 -11.03 4.83
CA SER A 86 8.41 -11.99 3.80
C SER A 86 7.31 -11.44 2.88
N LYS A 87 6.56 -10.44 3.35
CA LYS A 87 5.49 -9.75 2.62
C LYS A 87 5.58 -8.25 2.89
N TYR A 88 5.17 -7.45 1.91
CA TYR A 88 4.90 -6.02 2.10
C TYR A 88 3.70 -5.85 3.04
N SER A 89 3.69 -4.79 3.83
CA SER A 89 2.61 -4.49 4.79
C SER A 89 2.25 -3.01 4.76
N ARG A 90 1.13 -2.63 5.37
CA ARG A 90 0.83 -1.20 5.56
C ARG A 90 1.83 -0.57 6.54
N LEU A 91 1.95 0.76 6.51
CA LEU A 91 2.87 1.49 7.40
C LEU A 91 2.58 1.18 8.89
N GLU A 92 1.30 1.22 9.27
CA GLU A 92 0.86 0.93 10.65
C GLU A 92 1.19 -0.50 11.09
N GLU A 93 0.98 -1.50 10.22
CA GLU A 93 1.32 -2.89 10.50
C GLU A 93 2.84 -3.07 10.64
N PHE A 94 3.61 -2.41 9.77
CA PHE A 94 5.06 -2.42 9.85
C PHE A 94 5.55 -1.83 11.18
N GLU A 95 5.01 -0.68 11.59
CA GLU A 95 5.31 -0.07 12.87
C GLU A 95 4.99 -1.01 14.05
N GLN A 96 3.82 -1.64 14.03
CA GLN A 96 3.42 -2.58 15.08
C GLN A 96 4.39 -3.76 15.21
N ILE A 97 4.81 -4.36 14.10
CA ILE A 97 5.77 -5.47 14.08
C ILE A 97 7.10 -5.02 14.69
N GLN A 98 7.61 -3.84 14.30
CA GLN A 98 8.87 -3.32 14.83
C GLN A 98 8.76 -2.99 16.33
N LEU A 99 7.67 -2.34 16.75
CA LEU A 99 7.43 -2.00 18.16
C LEU A 99 7.29 -3.24 19.05
N GLN A 100 6.69 -4.31 18.55
CA GLN A 100 6.57 -5.57 19.29
C GLN A 100 7.94 -6.18 19.56
N ILE A 101 8.82 -6.21 18.55
CA ILE A 101 10.19 -6.74 18.68
C ILE A 101 11.02 -5.85 19.60
N LEU A 102 10.93 -4.53 19.45
CA LEU A 102 11.58 -3.57 20.36
C LEU A 102 11.16 -3.80 21.81
N SER A 103 9.86 -3.98 22.05
CA SER A 103 9.33 -4.24 23.40
C SER A 103 9.83 -5.58 23.96
N GLN A 104 9.93 -6.62 23.12
CA GLN A 104 10.45 -7.93 23.50
C GLN A 104 11.92 -7.85 23.90
N VAL A 105 12.76 -7.17 23.09
CA VAL A 105 14.18 -6.99 23.39
C VAL A 105 14.35 -6.11 24.63
N GLN A 106 13.55 -5.04 24.77
CA GLN A 106 13.58 -4.19 25.96
C GLN A 106 13.25 -4.95 27.25
N MET A 107 12.20 -5.78 27.25
CA MET A 107 11.85 -6.63 28.40
C MET A 107 12.96 -7.65 28.70
N PHE A 108 13.54 -8.25 27.66
CA PHE A 108 14.68 -9.16 27.83
C PHE A 108 15.88 -8.46 28.47
N LEU A 109 16.25 -7.27 28.00
CA LEU A 109 17.37 -6.49 28.53
C LEU A 109 17.12 -6.04 29.97
N LYS A 110 15.91 -5.58 30.28
CA LYS A 110 15.58 -5.04 31.61
C LYS A 110 15.45 -6.13 32.68
N ASP A 111 14.77 -7.23 32.36
CA ASP A 111 14.39 -8.22 33.36
C ASP A 111 15.27 -9.47 33.28
N SER A 112 15.28 -10.13 32.11
CA SER A 112 15.91 -11.46 31.97
C SER A 112 17.43 -11.37 32.02
N TRP A 113 18.02 -10.50 31.20
CA TRP A 113 19.47 -10.36 31.07
C TRP A 113 20.12 -9.95 32.39
N ILE A 114 19.58 -8.92 33.04
CA ILE A 114 20.08 -8.42 34.32
C ILE A 114 19.88 -9.44 35.45
N SER A 115 18.75 -10.16 35.48
CA SER A 115 18.51 -11.23 36.45
C SER A 115 19.51 -12.38 36.27
N THR A 116 19.76 -12.82 35.04
CA THR A 116 20.76 -13.86 34.74
C THR A 116 22.17 -13.41 35.13
N LEU A 117 22.55 -12.16 34.85
CA LEU A 117 23.83 -11.59 35.27
C LEU A 117 23.98 -11.54 36.79
N LYS A 118 22.92 -11.17 37.52
CA LYS A 118 22.89 -11.18 38.99
C LYS A 118 23.16 -12.59 39.53
N VAL A 119 22.46 -13.59 38.99
CA VAL A 119 22.63 -14.99 39.39
C VAL A 119 24.03 -15.50 39.04
N ALA A 120 24.56 -15.16 37.87
CA ALA A 120 25.90 -15.54 37.44
C ALA A 120 27.00 -14.96 38.35
N MET A 121 26.84 -13.70 38.76
CA MET A 121 27.75 -13.03 39.68
C MET A 121 27.66 -13.61 41.10
N ARG A 122 26.46 -13.72 41.66
CA ARG A 122 26.28 -14.25 43.02
C ARG A 122 26.73 -15.71 43.13
N SER A 123 26.44 -16.54 42.13
CA SER A 123 26.88 -17.94 42.13
C SER A 123 28.40 -18.10 42.05
N SER A 124 29.08 -17.23 41.29
CA SER A 124 30.53 -17.33 41.08
C SER A 124 31.34 -16.70 42.23
N LEU A 125 30.75 -15.73 42.95
CA LEU A 125 31.41 -15.03 44.05
C LEU A 125 30.95 -15.52 45.45
N ARG A 126 30.01 -16.48 45.52
CA ARG A 126 29.42 -17.00 46.78
C ARG A 126 30.48 -17.54 47.75
N ASP A 127 31.48 -18.24 47.22
CA ASP A 127 32.52 -18.89 48.02
C ASP A 127 33.59 -17.90 48.52
N MET A 128 33.53 -16.64 48.06
CA MET A 128 34.47 -15.57 48.43
C MET A 128 33.95 -14.66 49.56
N SER A 129 33.34 -15.23 50.58
CA SER A 129 32.79 -14.50 51.74
C SER A 129 33.83 -13.82 52.64
N LYS A 130 35.14 -13.96 52.36
CA LYS A 130 36.23 -13.33 53.13
C LYS A 130 37.25 -12.65 52.22
N GLY A 131 37.48 -11.35 52.44
CA GLY A 131 38.51 -10.54 51.78
C GLY A 131 37.96 -9.48 50.80
N TRP A 132 38.81 -9.01 49.88
CA TRP A 132 38.54 -7.91 48.94
C TRP A 132 37.38 -8.08 47.94
N TYR A 133 36.68 -9.23 47.97
CA TYR A 133 35.55 -9.59 47.11
C TYR A 133 34.28 -9.96 47.91
N ASN A 134 34.13 -9.41 49.12
CA ASN A 134 32.97 -9.67 49.97
C ASN A 134 31.69 -9.04 49.41
N LEU A 135 30.70 -9.88 49.09
CA LEU A 135 29.38 -9.44 48.60
C LEU A 135 28.47 -8.89 49.71
N TYR A 136 28.74 -9.24 50.98
CA TYR A 136 27.96 -8.84 52.15
C TYR A 136 28.58 -7.63 52.86
N GLU A 137 29.37 -6.82 52.15
CA GLU A 137 30.01 -5.64 52.71
C GLU A 137 28.95 -4.56 52.96
N THR A 138 28.85 -4.05 54.18
CA THR A 138 27.86 -3.04 54.58
C THR A 138 28.44 -1.62 54.55
N ASN A 139 29.77 -1.47 54.58
CA ASN A 139 30.44 -0.17 54.60
C ASN A 139 30.78 0.31 53.18
N TRP A 140 30.21 1.45 52.80
CA TRP A 140 30.43 2.11 51.50
C TRP A 140 31.91 2.46 51.23
N GLU A 141 32.65 2.94 52.24
CA GLU A 141 34.04 3.35 52.06
C GLU A 141 34.97 2.15 51.81
N VAL A 142 34.71 1.04 52.50
CA VAL A 142 35.44 -0.23 52.31
C VAL A 142 35.14 -0.80 50.93
N TYR A 143 33.89 -0.70 50.49
CA TYR A 143 33.49 -1.10 49.14
C TYR A 143 34.22 -0.28 48.06
N LEU A 144 34.30 1.04 48.17
CA LEU A 144 34.98 1.90 47.20
C LEU A 144 36.47 1.56 47.05
N MET A 145 37.13 1.18 48.15
CA MET A 145 38.55 0.78 48.14
C MET A 145 38.76 -0.69 47.75
N SER A 146 37.68 -1.45 47.53
CA SER A 146 37.73 -2.89 47.27
C SER A 146 38.07 -3.25 45.81
N LYS A 147 38.57 -4.47 45.60
CA LYS A 147 38.69 -5.05 44.27
C LYS A 147 37.33 -5.37 43.65
N LEU A 148 36.29 -5.54 44.47
CA LEU A 148 34.93 -5.76 44.01
C LEU A 148 34.37 -4.54 43.26
N ARG A 149 34.65 -3.32 43.74
CA ARG A 149 34.27 -2.09 43.02
C ARG A 149 34.90 -2.03 41.63
N LYS A 150 36.20 -2.31 41.52
CA LYS A 150 36.90 -2.35 40.23
C LYS A 150 36.34 -3.45 39.30
N LEU A 151 35.90 -4.58 39.86
CA LEU A 151 35.24 -5.65 39.10
C LEU A 151 33.85 -5.22 38.60
N MET A 152 33.05 -4.55 39.45
CA MET A 152 31.73 -4.04 39.06
C MET A 152 31.84 -2.93 38.02
N GLU A 153 32.84 -2.07 38.11
CA GLU A 153 33.12 -1.04 37.12
C GLU A 153 33.56 -1.66 35.78
N LEU A 154 34.43 -2.67 35.79
CA LEU A 154 34.78 -3.43 34.58
C LEU A 154 33.54 -4.05 33.93
N ILE A 155 32.66 -4.67 34.72
CA ILE A 155 31.43 -5.28 34.21
C ILE A 155 30.48 -4.21 33.69
N LYS A 156 30.35 -3.06 34.37
CA LYS A 156 29.58 -1.92 33.87
C LYS A 156 30.03 -1.56 32.46
N TYR A 157 31.34 -1.33 32.24
CA TYR A 157 31.85 -1.01 30.91
C TYR A 157 31.61 -2.11 29.89
N MET A 158 31.76 -3.39 30.26
CA MET A 158 31.44 -4.51 29.37
C MET A 158 29.97 -4.54 28.95
N LEU A 159 29.04 -4.27 29.88
CA LEU A 159 27.61 -4.22 29.58
C LEU A 159 27.26 -3.02 28.69
N GLN A 160 27.86 -1.85 28.96
CA GLN A 160 27.68 -0.64 28.13
C GLN A 160 28.21 -0.85 26.70
N ASP A 161 29.39 -1.46 26.57
CA ASP A 161 30.00 -1.80 25.29
C ASP A 161 29.12 -2.79 24.49
N THR A 162 28.57 -3.79 25.18
CA THR A 162 27.62 -4.75 24.58
C THR A 162 26.36 -4.08 24.06
N LEU A 163 25.75 -3.18 24.86
CA LEU A 163 24.58 -2.41 24.44
C LEU A 163 24.93 -1.50 23.24
N ARG A 164 26.12 -0.90 23.25
CA ARG A 164 26.61 -0.07 22.14
C ARG A 164 26.70 -0.87 20.84
N PHE A 165 27.32 -2.04 20.86
CA PHE A 165 27.39 -2.90 19.67
C PHE A 165 26.01 -3.36 19.19
N LEU A 166 25.14 -3.80 20.11
CA LEU A 166 23.76 -4.17 19.75
C LEU A 166 23.04 -3.04 19.00
N VAL A 167 23.11 -1.81 19.52
CA VAL A 167 22.46 -0.65 18.90
C VAL A 167 23.11 -0.33 17.56
N GLN A 168 24.44 -0.23 17.49
CA GLN A 168 25.14 0.12 16.25
C GLN A 168 24.88 -0.89 15.13
N ASP A 169 24.98 -2.19 15.42
CA ASP A 169 24.75 -3.26 14.44
C ASP A 169 23.29 -3.30 14.00
N SER A 170 22.34 -3.09 14.93
CA SER A 170 20.91 -3.03 14.62
C SER A 170 20.54 -1.82 13.76
N LEU A 171 21.05 -0.63 14.09
CA LEU A 171 20.79 0.60 13.32
C LEU A 171 21.42 0.52 11.92
N ALA A 172 22.64 -0.01 11.81
CA ALA A 172 23.30 -0.23 10.53
C ALA A 172 22.52 -1.23 9.67
N SER A 173 22.08 -2.35 10.26
CA SER A 173 21.26 -3.36 9.57
C SER A 173 19.92 -2.79 9.11
N PHE A 174 19.26 -1.97 9.95
CA PHE A 174 18.01 -1.31 9.59
C PHE A 174 18.19 -0.28 8.46
N SER A 175 19.23 0.55 8.53
CA SER A 175 19.56 1.49 7.46
C SER A 175 19.85 0.77 6.14
N GLN A 176 20.63 -0.33 6.18
CA GLN A 176 20.92 -1.14 5.01
C GLN A 176 19.64 -1.78 4.46
N PHE A 177 18.74 -2.25 5.31
CA PHE A 177 17.46 -2.84 4.92
C PHE A 177 16.58 -1.83 4.14
N ILE A 178 16.46 -0.59 4.62
CA ILE A 178 15.74 0.47 3.92
C ILE A 178 16.46 0.87 2.64
N SER A 179 17.79 0.99 2.68
CA SER A 179 18.60 1.36 1.53
C SER A 179 18.52 0.32 0.41
N ASP A 180 18.57 -0.98 0.73
CA ASP A 180 18.41 -2.08 -0.21
C ASP A 180 17.07 -2.02 -0.97
N ALA A 181 16.01 -1.60 -0.27
CA ALA A 181 14.68 -1.43 -0.86
C ALA A 181 14.58 -0.14 -1.70
N CYS A 182 15.37 0.88 -1.39
CA CYS A 182 15.41 2.15 -2.11
C CYS A 182 16.47 2.21 -3.23
N CYS A 183 17.37 1.22 -3.34
CA CYS A 183 18.53 1.25 -4.25
C CYS A 183 18.20 1.66 -5.69
N SER A 184 17.05 1.24 -6.22
CA SER A 184 16.65 1.55 -7.58
C SER A 184 16.29 3.02 -7.80
N VAL A 185 15.91 3.74 -6.75
CA VAL A 185 15.35 5.09 -6.83
C VAL A 185 16.36 6.18 -6.42
N LEU A 186 17.54 5.79 -5.91
CA LEU A 186 18.54 6.75 -5.40
C LEU A 186 19.07 7.72 -6.46
N ASP A 187 19.10 7.29 -7.74
CA ASP A 187 19.60 8.09 -8.86
C ASP A 187 18.53 9.00 -9.49
N CYS A 188 17.31 9.04 -8.94
CA CYS A 188 16.24 9.86 -9.48
C CYS A 188 16.46 11.36 -9.23
N THR A 189 16.36 12.14 -10.31
CA THR A 189 16.35 13.61 -10.28
C THR A 189 15.00 14.14 -9.81
N ASP A 190 14.98 15.29 -9.14
CA ASP A 190 13.76 15.84 -8.52
C ASP A 190 12.67 16.23 -9.55
N ASP A 191 13.05 16.49 -10.81
CA ASP A 191 12.14 16.83 -11.93
C ASP A 191 11.68 15.62 -12.78
N MET A 192 11.75 14.41 -12.21
CA MET A 192 11.44 13.19 -12.96
C MET A 192 9.97 13.14 -13.42
N VAL A 193 9.78 12.84 -14.71
CA VAL A 193 8.49 12.47 -15.31
C VAL A 193 8.47 10.96 -15.50
N TRP A 194 7.36 10.30 -15.13
CA TRP A 194 7.27 8.83 -15.19
C TRP A 194 7.28 8.32 -16.64
N GLY A 195 6.51 8.96 -17.52
CA GLY A 195 6.35 8.54 -18.92
C GLY A 195 5.05 7.76 -19.18
N GLU A 196 4.89 7.25 -20.39
CA GLU A 196 3.64 6.62 -20.86
C GLU A 196 3.44 5.18 -20.35
N ASP A 197 4.53 4.48 -20.02
CA ASP A 197 4.50 3.10 -19.54
C ASP A 197 4.09 3.01 -18.07
N LEU A 198 2.78 2.94 -17.83
CA LEU A 198 2.23 2.79 -16.48
C LEU A 198 2.33 1.36 -15.94
N ILE A 199 2.66 0.37 -16.77
CA ILE A 199 2.58 -1.07 -16.45
C ILE A 199 3.90 -1.64 -15.94
N ASN A 200 5.02 -1.26 -16.55
CA ASN A 200 6.34 -1.78 -16.21
C ASN A 200 7.14 -0.74 -15.43
N SER A 201 7.50 -1.05 -14.18
CA SER A 201 8.41 -0.19 -13.42
C SER A 201 9.87 -0.46 -13.77
N PRO A 202 10.65 0.56 -14.16
CA PRO A 202 12.10 0.44 -14.25
C PRO A 202 12.77 0.44 -12.87
N TYR A 203 12.05 0.89 -11.83
CA TYR A 203 12.59 1.10 -10.47
C TYR A 203 12.35 -0.07 -9.50
N ARG A 204 12.62 -1.31 -9.91
CA ARG A 204 12.39 -2.48 -9.04
C ARG A 204 13.45 -2.58 -7.92
N PRO A 205 13.06 -2.87 -6.67
CA PRO A 205 14.01 -3.04 -5.57
C PRO A 205 14.87 -4.29 -5.78
N ARG A 206 16.06 -4.35 -5.14
CA ARG A 206 16.93 -5.55 -5.21
C ARG A 206 16.34 -6.78 -4.53
N LYS A 207 15.51 -6.58 -3.50
CA LYS A 207 14.84 -7.65 -2.73
C LYS A 207 13.33 -7.55 -2.90
N ASN A 208 12.63 -7.13 -1.84
CA ASN A 208 11.18 -7.05 -1.79
C ASN A 208 10.75 -5.59 -1.57
N ALA A 209 9.55 -5.24 -2.04
CA ALA A 209 8.86 -4.05 -1.58
C ALA A 209 8.53 -4.19 -0.08
N LEU A 210 8.59 -3.08 0.64
CA LEU A 210 8.35 -3.01 2.08
C LEU A 210 6.91 -2.62 2.39
N PHE A 211 6.38 -1.66 1.64
CA PHE A 211 5.10 -1.02 1.96
C PHE A 211 4.07 -1.26 0.87
N ILE A 212 2.81 -1.45 1.22
CA ILE A 212 1.68 -1.37 0.30
C ILE A 212 0.95 -0.05 0.45
N VAL A 213 0.67 0.60 -0.68
CA VAL A 213 -0.03 1.89 -0.74
C VAL A 213 -1.07 1.83 -1.84
N ASP A 214 -2.27 2.34 -1.56
CA ASP A 214 -3.35 2.42 -2.55
C ASP A 214 -3.31 3.83 -3.17
N LEU A 215 -3.32 3.91 -4.50
CA LEU A 215 -3.49 5.18 -5.20
C LEU A 215 -4.98 5.52 -5.25
N VAL A 216 -5.33 6.75 -4.87
CA VAL A 216 -6.70 7.26 -4.80
C VAL A 216 -6.83 8.51 -5.67
N LEU A 217 -7.93 8.61 -6.40
CA LEU A 217 -8.30 9.78 -7.19
C LEU A 217 -9.54 10.42 -6.59
N ASP A 218 -9.35 11.60 -5.97
CA ASP A 218 -10.44 12.40 -5.41
C ASP A 218 -10.51 13.79 -6.08
N SER A 219 -11.45 14.63 -5.62
CA SER A 219 -11.61 16.01 -6.07
C SER A 219 -10.38 16.89 -5.84
N SER A 220 -9.53 16.55 -4.86
CA SER A 220 -8.26 17.22 -4.58
C SER A 220 -7.10 16.78 -5.48
N GLY A 221 -7.28 15.70 -6.25
CA GLY A 221 -6.29 15.15 -7.17
C GLY A 221 -5.87 13.71 -6.85
N ALA A 222 -4.85 13.24 -7.58
CA ALA A 222 -4.22 11.94 -7.37
C ALA A 222 -3.33 11.98 -6.14
N HIS A 223 -3.66 11.19 -5.12
CA HIS A 223 -2.90 11.07 -3.89
C HIS A 223 -2.90 9.64 -3.39
N TYR A 224 -2.05 9.35 -2.42
CA TYR A 224 -1.90 8.03 -1.83
C TYR A 224 -2.71 7.91 -0.54
N SER A 225 -3.20 6.72 -0.22
CA SER A 225 -3.96 6.46 1.00
C SER A 225 -3.21 6.81 2.29
N THR A 226 -1.89 6.66 2.27
CA THR A 226 -0.99 7.13 3.34
C THR A 226 -0.14 8.30 2.81
N PRO A 227 -0.15 9.46 3.49
CA PRO A 227 0.71 10.59 3.11
C PRO A 227 2.18 10.20 3.08
N LEU A 228 2.91 10.66 2.08
CA LEU A 228 4.31 10.27 1.85
C LEU A 228 5.20 10.76 3.00
N GLU A 229 4.87 11.89 3.60
CA GLU A 229 5.59 12.52 4.72
C GLU A 229 5.53 11.65 5.99
N GLN A 230 4.47 10.87 6.15
CA GLN A 230 4.34 9.97 7.31
C GLN A 230 5.38 8.85 7.26
N PHE A 231 5.76 8.35 6.07
CA PHE A 231 6.77 7.29 5.98
C PHE A 231 8.13 7.74 6.51
N GLU A 232 8.57 8.96 6.19
CA GLU A 232 9.82 9.51 6.72
C GLU A 232 9.72 9.67 8.25
N ALA A 233 8.67 10.33 8.74
CA ALA A 233 8.49 10.58 10.18
C ALA A 233 8.40 9.28 10.99
N SER A 234 7.65 8.29 10.51
CA SER A 234 7.47 7.00 11.16
C SER A 234 8.75 6.19 11.22
N LEU A 235 9.52 6.12 10.13
CA LEU A 235 10.79 5.39 10.10
C LEU A 235 11.83 6.03 11.03
N LEU A 236 11.89 7.36 11.06
CA LEU A 236 12.77 8.09 11.99
C LEU A 236 12.35 7.90 13.45
N ASN A 237 11.04 7.92 13.74
CA ASN A 237 10.53 7.66 15.08
C ASN A 237 10.81 6.22 15.54
N LEU A 238 10.69 5.22 14.66
CA LEU A 238 11.07 3.84 14.97
C LEU A 238 12.57 3.72 15.26
N PHE A 239 13.40 4.40 14.48
CA PHE A 239 14.85 4.46 14.67
C PHE A 239 15.20 5.03 16.06
N ASP A 240 14.59 6.15 16.44
CA ASP A 240 14.81 6.79 17.75
C ASP A 240 14.27 5.95 18.91
N LYS A 241 13.11 5.29 18.74
CA LYS A 241 12.57 4.34 19.72
C LYS A 241 13.49 3.13 19.93
N GLY A 242 14.18 2.68 18.88
CA GLY A 242 15.19 1.63 19.00
C GLY A 242 16.34 2.01 19.93
N ILE A 243 16.79 3.26 19.87
CA ILE A 243 17.83 3.79 20.77
C ILE A 243 17.27 3.87 22.20
N LEU A 244 16.08 4.47 22.38
CA LEU A 244 15.42 4.62 23.68
C LEU A 244 15.19 3.29 24.41
N ALA A 245 14.91 2.22 23.67
CA ALA A 245 14.70 0.89 24.26
C ALA A 245 15.90 0.42 25.10
N THR A 246 17.11 0.88 24.78
CA THR A 246 18.35 0.49 25.47
C THR A 246 18.72 1.40 26.65
N HIS A 247 18.08 2.57 26.78
CA HIS A 247 18.36 3.54 27.85
C HIS A 247 17.76 3.11 29.21
N ALA A 248 16.77 2.22 29.20
CA ALA A 248 16.02 1.80 30.39
C ALA A 248 16.66 0.64 31.19
N VAL A 249 17.90 0.24 30.88
CA VAL A 249 18.55 -0.92 31.48
C VAL A 249 19.24 -0.55 32.80
N PRO A 250 18.89 -1.18 33.94
CA PRO A 250 19.48 -0.87 35.24
C PRO A 250 20.93 -1.38 35.37
N GLN A 251 21.73 -0.70 36.20
CA GLN A 251 23.08 -1.15 36.52
C GLN A 251 23.06 -2.37 37.45
N LEU A 252 23.91 -3.34 37.14
CA LEU A 252 24.03 -4.60 37.88
C LEU A 252 24.51 -4.41 39.33
N GLU A 253 25.31 -3.38 39.58
CA GLU A 253 25.97 -3.12 40.88
C GLU A 253 24.97 -3.06 42.05
N LYS A 254 23.88 -2.31 41.90
CA LYS A 254 22.80 -2.20 42.90
C LYS A 254 22.09 -3.53 43.17
N LEU A 255 21.98 -4.38 42.16
CA LEU A 255 21.26 -5.65 42.26
C LEU A 255 22.10 -6.77 42.85
N VAL A 256 23.43 -6.66 42.76
CA VAL A 256 24.35 -7.62 43.37
C VAL A 256 24.68 -7.23 44.82
N MET A 257 24.86 -5.95 45.10
CA MET A 257 25.15 -5.40 46.44
C MET A 257 23.86 -5.04 47.19
N GLU A 258 23.17 -6.06 47.73
CA GLU A 258 21.89 -5.87 48.45
C GLU A 258 22.04 -5.20 49.82
N ASP A 259 23.21 -5.35 50.45
CA ASP A 259 23.49 -4.86 51.82
C ASP A 259 24.02 -3.41 51.86
N ILE A 260 24.22 -2.79 50.69
CA ILE A 260 24.67 -1.40 50.55
C ILE A 260 23.52 -0.55 50.02
N PHE A 261 23.23 0.55 50.70
CA PHE A 261 22.26 1.52 50.20
C PHE A 261 22.87 2.37 49.07
N ILE A 262 22.53 2.04 47.83
CA ILE A 262 22.83 2.87 46.66
C ILE A 262 21.59 3.72 46.33
N SER A 263 21.76 5.05 46.40
CA SER A 263 20.68 5.99 46.11
C SER A 263 20.33 6.01 44.62
N GLY A 264 19.03 5.99 44.30
CA GLY A 264 18.50 6.01 42.93
C GLY A 264 18.55 4.66 42.21
N ASP A 265 18.05 4.64 40.98
CA ASP A 265 18.16 3.51 40.04
C ASP A 265 19.15 3.88 38.94
N PRO A 266 20.46 3.66 39.15
CA PRO A 266 21.45 4.03 38.16
C PRO A 266 21.26 3.15 36.91
N LEU A 267 21.14 3.79 35.75
CA LEU A 267 20.95 3.13 34.44
C LEU A 267 22.29 2.99 33.71
N LEU A 268 22.37 2.05 32.77
CA LEU A 268 23.53 1.92 31.89
C LEU A 268 23.50 3.01 30.82
N GLU A 269 24.62 3.72 30.66
CA GLU A 269 24.78 4.62 29.52
C GLU A 269 24.89 3.78 28.23
N SER A 270 24.15 4.21 27.22
CA SER A 270 24.11 3.60 25.89
C SER A 270 24.26 4.69 24.82
N VAL A 271 24.02 4.35 23.55
CA VAL A 271 24.26 5.25 22.41
C VAL A 271 23.38 6.50 22.51
N GLY A 272 23.99 7.67 22.28
CA GLY A 272 23.30 8.96 22.22
C GLY A 272 22.69 9.26 20.85
N PHE A 273 21.65 10.11 20.81
CA PHE A 273 20.96 10.51 19.58
C PHE A 273 21.78 11.33 18.58
N HIS A 274 22.84 11.99 19.08
CA HIS A 274 23.69 12.93 18.35
C HIS A 274 25.11 12.39 18.14
N GLU A 275 25.29 11.07 18.26
CA GLU A 275 26.55 10.48 17.87
C GLU A 275 26.71 10.54 16.34
N PRO A 276 27.92 10.77 15.82
CA PRO A 276 28.14 11.01 14.40
C PRO A 276 27.64 9.85 13.52
N LEU A 277 27.84 8.60 13.95
CA LEU A 277 27.35 7.42 13.25
C LEU A 277 25.81 7.37 13.20
N VAL A 278 25.14 7.77 14.29
CA VAL A 278 23.67 7.76 14.38
C VAL A 278 23.09 8.83 13.47
N GLU A 279 23.68 10.03 13.44
CA GLU A 279 23.27 11.11 12.56
C GLU A 279 23.49 10.77 11.08
N GLU A 280 24.62 10.13 10.75
CA GLU A 280 24.90 9.64 9.39
C GLU A 280 23.85 8.62 8.93
N LEU A 281 23.59 7.58 9.75
CA LEU A 281 22.57 6.56 9.43
C LEU A 281 21.17 7.17 9.32
N ARG A 282 20.82 8.13 10.19
CA ARG A 282 19.55 8.87 10.13
C ARG A 282 19.42 9.65 8.83
N ALA A 283 20.49 10.33 8.41
CA ALA A 283 20.52 11.08 7.16
C ALA A 283 20.41 10.16 5.93
N ILE A 284 21.05 8.99 5.95
CA ILE A 284 20.94 7.98 4.88
C ILE A 284 19.49 7.52 4.72
N ILE A 285 18.82 7.14 5.82
CA ILE A 285 17.42 6.71 5.79
C ILE A 285 16.52 7.83 5.27
N ALA A 286 16.66 9.04 5.82
CA ALA A 286 15.84 10.18 5.41
C ALA A 286 16.03 10.51 3.92
N ASN A 287 17.27 10.52 3.42
CA ASN A 287 17.55 10.77 2.02
C ASN A 287 17.00 9.66 1.11
N ALA A 288 17.17 8.40 1.49
CA ALA A 288 16.67 7.25 0.73
C ALA A 288 15.14 7.30 0.58
N VAL A 289 14.43 7.60 1.67
CA VAL A 289 12.96 7.71 1.66
C VAL A 289 12.50 8.91 0.85
N ARG A 290 13.10 10.10 1.03
CA ARG A 290 12.76 11.29 0.22
C ARG A 290 12.97 11.06 -1.27
N LYS A 291 14.08 10.43 -1.65
CA LYS A 291 14.31 10.06 -3.05
C LYS A 291 13.27 9.06 -3.54
N ALA A 292 12.88 8.09 -2.72
CA ALA A 292 11.79 7.17 -3.02
C ALA A 292 10.42 7.83 -3.26
N MET A 293 10.17 9.01 -2.67
CA MET A 293 8.92 9.77 -2.88
C MET A 293 8.81 10.40 -4.27
N ILE A 294 9.93 10.73 -4.91
CA ILE A 294 9.95 11.44 -6.21
C ILE A 294 9.23 10.65 -7.31
N PRO A 295 9.60 9.38 -7.62
CA PRO A 295 8.92 8.64 -8.67
C PRO A 295 7.48 8.30 -8.29
N LEU A 296 7.14 8.18 -7.00
CA LEU A 296 5.74 8.02 -6.58
C LEU A 296 4.92 9.27 -6.93
N GLN A 297 5.42 10.47 -6.61
CA GLN A 297 4.75 11.70 -6.99
C GLN A 297 4.65 11.87 -8.51
N ALA A 298 5.69 11.50 -9.25
CA ALA A 298 5.68 11.50 -10.72
C ALA A 298 4.62 10.53 -11.27
N TYR A 299 4.53 9.32 -10.71
CA TYR A 299 3.52 8.33 -11.09
C TYR A 299 2.11 8.82 -10.81
N ALA A 300 1.85 9.37 -9.61
CA ALA A 300 0.55 9.92 -9.26
C ALA A 300 0.11 11.08 -10.19
N LYS A 301 1.05 11.91 -10.66
CA LYS A 301 0.75 13.00 -11.59
C LYS A 301 0.18 12.50 -12.92
N GLU A 302 0.63 11.36 -13.44
CA GLU A 302 0.12 10.79 -14.69
C GLU A 302 -1.36 10.41 -14.62
N PHE A 303 -1.89 10.10 -13.42
CA PHE A 303 -3.30 9.80 -13.24
C PHE A 303 -4.19 11.05 -13.22
N ARG A 304 -3.61 12.26 -13.20
CA ARG A 304 -4.38 13.51 -13.27
C ARG A 304 -5.20 13.62 -14.55
N LYS A 305 -4.76 13.00 -15.65
CA LYS A 305 -5.52 12.95 -16.91
C LYS A 305 -6.88 12.27 -16.77
N TYR A 306 -7.04 11.39 -15.79
CA TYR A 306 -8.30 10.70 -15.52
C TYR A 306 -9.16 11.40 -14.45
N LEU A 307 -8.71 12.52 -13.88
CA LEU A 307 -9.47 13.28 -12.88
C LEU A 307 -10.74 13.87 -13.45
N GLU A 308 -10.71 14.38 -14.68
CA GLU A 308 -11.92 14.91 -15.34
C GLU A 308 -12.95 13.80 -15.47
N LEU A 309 -12.54 12.62 -15.94
CA LEU A 309 -13.43 11.46 -16.02
C LEU A 309 -13.95 11.05 -14.64
N ASN A 310 -13.11 11.06 -13.61
CA ASN A 310 -13.50 10.68 -12.25
C ASN A 310 -14.43 11.70 -11.56
N ASN A 311 -14.28 12.99 -11.87
CA ASN A 311 -15.06 14.07 -11.26
C ASN A 311 -16.32 14.44 -12.05
N ASN A 312 -16.37 14.13 -13.35
CA ASN A 312 -17.55 14.41 -14.18
C ASN A 312 -18.76 13.62 -13.68
N ASP A 313 -19.75 14.30 -13.12
CA ASP A 313 -20.99 13.64 -12.69
C ASP A 313 -21.74 13.11 -13.91
N ILE A 314 -22.07 11.82 -13.85
CA ILE A 314 -22.87 11.10 -14.86
C ILE A 314 -24.15 11.89 -15.14
N ASN A 315 -24.78 12.47 -14.11
CA ASN A 315 -26.04 13.20 -14.26
C ASN A 315 -25.90 14.51 -15.05
N THR A 316 -24.76 15.19 -14.96
CA THR A 316 -24.52 16.45 -15.70
C THR A 316 -24.32 16.17 -17.18
N PHE A 317 -23.63 15.08 -17.50
CA PHE A 317 -23.50 14.59 -18.87
C PHE A 317 -24.86 14.18 -19.46
N LEU A 318 -25.66 13.42 -18.69
CA LEU A 318 -26.98 12.97 -19.15
C LEU A 318 -27.98 14.10 -19.41
N LYS A 319 -27.92 15.22 -18.67
CA LYS A 319 -28.82 16.37 -18.89
C LYS A 319 -28.68 16.99 -20.29
N ALA A 320 -27.46 17.03 -20.83
CA ALA A 320 -27.21 17.55 -22.16
C ALA A 320 -27.87 16.68 -23.26
N TYR A 321 -27.89 15.36 -23.07
CA TYR A 321 -28.49 14.42 -24.00
C TYR A 321 -30.00 14.23 -23.80
N GLN A 322 -30.50 14.29 -22.56
CA GLN A 322 -31.93 14.27 -22.26
C GLN A 322 -32.69 15.44 -22.89
N THR A 323 -32.02 16.61 -23.04
CA THR A 323 -32.63 17.78 -23.67
C THR A 323 -32.66 17.67 -25.20
N LYS A 324 -31.73 16.90 -25.78
CA LYS A 324 -31.55 16.80 -27.24
C LYS A 324 -32.29 15.63 -27.89
N CYS A 325 -32.72 14.62 -27.13
CA CYS A 325 -33.32 13.38 -27.66
C CYS A 325 -32.51 12.81 -28.85
N PRO A 326 -31.32 12.25 -28.59
CA PRO A 326 -30.41 11.80 -29.64
C PRO A 326 -31.02 10.67 -30.48
N LEU A 327 -30.62 10.60 -31.75
CA LEU A 327 -31.00 9.48 -32.63
C LEU A 327 -30.39 8.17 -32.12
N ALA A 328 -31.04 7.04 -32.41
CA ALA A 328 -30.59 5.73 -31.96
C ALA A 328 -29.18 5.37 -32.50
N GLN A 329 -28.85 5.82 -33.72
CA GLN A 329 -27.50 5.68 -34.29
C GLN A 329 -26.43 6.49 -33.55
N GLU A 330 -26.75 7.72 -33.12
CA GLU A 330 -25.84 8.54 -32.32
C GLU A 330 -25.60 7.91 -30.94
N VAL A 331 -26.65 7.34 -30.33
CA VAL A 331 -26.54 6.57 -29.08
C VAL A 331 -25.59 5.40 -29.27
N ARG A 332 -25.74 4.64 -30.36
CA ARG A 332 -24.88 3.48 -30.68
C ARG A 332 -23.40 3.89 -30.77
N GLU A 333 -23.08 4.95 -31.50
CA GLU A 333 -21.70 5.43 -31.64
C GLU A 333 -21.11 5.89 -30.30
N VAL A 334 -21.88 6.61 -29.48
CA VAL A 334 -21.44 7.05 -28.15
C VAL A 334 -21.20 5.86 -27.22
N VAL A 335 -22.08 4.86 -27.24
CA VAL A 335 -21.94 3.62 -26.45
C VAL A 335 -20.70 2.85 -26.89
N LEU A 336 -20.49 2.65 -28.19
CA LEU A 336 -19.29 1.99 -28.71
C LEU A 336 -18.02 2.73 -28.31
N THR A 337 -18.01 4.06 -28.42
CA THR A 337 -16.86 4.89 -28.02
C THR A 337 -16.54 4.70 -26.54
N HIS A 338 -17.54 4.74 -25.66
CA HIS A 338 -17.31 4.53 -24.22
C HIS A 338 -16.88 3.11 -23.86
N LEU A 339 -17.34 2.09 -24.58
CA LEU A 339 -16.88 0.71 -24.40
C LEU A 339 -15.45 0.50 -24.91
N GLN A 340 -15.09 1.09 -26.05
CA GLN A 340 -13.72 1.07 -26.57
C GLN A 340 -12.76 1.81 -25.63
N GLU A 341 -13.13 3.00 -25.16
CA GLU A 341 -12.34 3.74 -24.16
C GLU A 341 -12.17 2.94 -22.87
N LYS A 342 -13.20 2.19 -22.45
CA LYS A 342 -13.11 1.28 -21.31
C LYS A 342 -12.09 0.16 -21.56
N GLU A 343 -12.09 -0.47 -22.73
CA GLU A 343 -11.09 -1.50 -23.07
C GLU A 343 -9.67 -0.92 -23.12
N ILE A 344 -9.51 0.28 -23.67
CA ILE A 344 -8.21 0.98 -23.67
C ILE A 344 -7.76 1.27 -22.24
N LEU A 345 -8.65 1.71 -21.35
CA LEU A 345 -8.35 1.90 -19.92
C LEU A 345 -7.98 0.58 -19.25
N ASP A 346 -8.72 -0.50 -19.53
CA ASP A 346 -8.47 -1.81 -18.93
C ASP A 346 -7.12 -2.41 -19.39
N ASN A 347 -6.66 -2.09 -20.61
CA ASN A 347 -5.38 -2.56 -21.16
C ASN A 347 -4.19 -1.65 -20.79
N SER A 348 -4.41 -0.33 -20.66
CA SER A 348 -3.34 0.64 -20.37
C SER A 348 -2.99 0.75 -18.89
N LEU A 349 -3.97 0.51 -18.00
CA LEU A 349 -3.76 0.60 -16.55
C LEU A 349 -3.41 -0.77 -15.95
N PRO A 350 -2.28 -0.90 -15.23
CA PRO A 350 -2.00 -2.11 -14.48
C PRO A 350 -2.93 -2.25 -13.27
N SER A 351 -3.03 -3.46 -12.73
CA SER A 351 -3.66 -3.68 -11.43
C SER A 351 -2.73 -3.32 -10.26
N SER A 352 -1.41 -3.46 -10.45
CA SER A 352 -0.42 -3.05 -9.47
C SER A 352 0.95 -2.79 -10.09
N ILE A 353 1.76 -1.99 -9.40
CA ILE A 353 3.14 -1.68 -9.80
C ILE A 353 4.05 -1.59 -8.56
N VAL A 354 5.31 -2.01 -8.71
CA VAL A 354 6.32 -1.87 -7.65
C VAL A 354 7.26 -0.72 -7.99
N ILE A 355 7.31 0.29 -7.13
CA ILE A 355 8.15 1.48 -7.28
C ILE A 355 9.07 1.57 -6.05
N GLY A 356 10.33 1.18 -6.20
CA GLY A 356 11.29 1.13 -5.09
C GLY A 356 10.76 0.30 -3.91
N PRO A 357 10.67 0.86 -2.69
CA PRO A 357 10.18 0.14 -1.53
C PRO A 357 8.64 0.01 -1.48
N PHE A 358 7.90 0.56 -2.46
CA PHE A 358 6.44 0.62 -2.43
C PHE A 358 5.80 -0.31 -3.46
N TYR A 359 4.82 -1.09 -3.01
CA TYR A 359 3.84 -1.78 -3.84
C TYR A 359 2.61 -0.87 -3.96
N VAL A 360 2.41 -0.29 -5.14
CA VAL A 360 1.29 0.60 -5.43
C VAL A 360 0.16 -0.20 -6.06
N ASN A 361 -0.99 -0.18 -5.40
CA ASN A 361 -2.22 -0.77 -5.90
C ASN A 361 -3.02 0.28 -6.69
N THR A 362 -3.26 0.00 -7.97
CA THR A 362 -4.03 0.85 -8.89
C THR A 362 -5.33 0.19 -9.33
N ASP A 363 -5.61 -1.04 -8.88
CA ASP A 363 -6.78 -1.81 -9.28
C ASP A 363 -8.09 -1.12 -8.89
N ASN A 364 -8.12 -0.46 -7.72
CA ASN A 364 -9.28 0.31 -7.28
C ASN A 364 -9.63 1.44 -8.26
N ILE A 365 -8.62 2.17 -8.76
CA ILE A 365 -8.81 3.23 -9.74
C ILE A 365 -9.27 2.63 -11.07
N LYS A 366 -8.60 1.59 -11.54
CA LYS A 366 -8.95 0.89 -12.78
C LYS A 366 -10.40 0.44 -12.76
N GLN A 367 -10.83 -0.24 -11.69
CA GLN A 367 -12.20 -0.68 -11.51
C GLN A 367 -13.19 0.50 -11.41
N SER A 368 -12.84 1.57 -10.69
CA SER A 368 -13.71 2.75 -10.56
C SER A 368 -13.94 3.43 -11.91
N LEU A 369 -12.87 3.69 -12.67
CA LEU A 369 -12.95 4.32 -13.99
C LEU A 369 -13.68 3.42 -15.00
N SER A 370 -13.39 2.11 -15.00
CA SER A 370 -14.04 1.12 -15.87
C SER A 370 -15.54 0.98 -15.56
N LYS A 371 -15.91 0.95 -14.26
CA LYS A 371 -17.32 0.99 -13.82
C LYS A 371 -18.00 2.28 -14.25
N LYS A 372 -17.32 3.43 -14.17
CA LYS A 372 -17.89 4.72 -14.55
C LYS A 372 -18.14 4.83 -16.05
N ARG A 373 -17.21 4.39 -16.90
CA ARG A 373 -17.42 4.31 -18.37
C ARG A 373 -18.55 3.34 -18.73
N LYS A 374 -18.61 2.18 -18.06
CA LYS A 374 -19.74 1.24 -18.22
C LYS A 374 -21.07 1.87 -17.80
N ALA A 375 -21.10 2.58 -16.68
CA ALA A 375 -22.29 3.28 -16.20
C ALA A 375 -22.75 4.36 -17.18
N LEU A 376 -21.82 5.14 -17.77
CA LEU A 376 -22.14 6.11 -18.82
C LEU A 376 -22.77 5.45 -20.06
N ALA A 377 -22.20 4.33 -20.51
CA ALA A 377 -22.75 3.56 -21.62
C ALA A 377 -24.16 3.03 -21.30
N THR A 378 -24.35 2.43 -20.13
CA THR A 378 -25.67 1.94 -19.69
C THR A 378 -26.68 3.09 -19.54
N SER A 379 -26.29 4.23 -18.98
CA SER A 379 -27.20 5.38 -18.85
C SER A 379 -27.58 5.99 -20.20
N MET A 380 -26.72 5.89 -21.22
CA MET A 380 -27.09 6.29 -22.58
C MET A 380 -28.15 5.35 -23.17
N LEU A 381 -28.01 4.04 -22.94
CA LEU A 381 -29.04 3.05 -23.29
C LEU A 381 -30.34 3.28 -22.52
N ASP A 382 -30.28 3.68 -21.24
CA ASP A 382 -31.47 4.04 -20.46
C ASP A 382 -32.20 5.27 -21.04
N ILE A 383 -31.48 6.26 -21.59
CA ILE A 383 -32.09 7.41 -22.27
C ILE A 383 -32.79 6.95 -23.54
N LEU A 384 -32.15 6.09 -24.35
CA LEU A 384 -32.76 5.54 -25.55
C LEU A 384 -34.01 4.72 -25.22
N ALA A 385 -33.96 3.87 -24.19
CA ALA A 385 -35.09 3.09 -23.69
C ALA A 385 -36.29 3.99 -23.36
N LYS A 386 -36.06 5.07 -22.61
CA LYS A 386 -37.10 6.04 -22.24
C LYS A 386 -37.67 6.79 -23.43
N ASN A 387 -36.85 7.10 -24.43
CA ASN A 387 -37.32 7.77 -25.65
C ASN A 387 -38.17 6.81 -26.50
N LEU A 388 -37.73 5.57 -26.66
CA LEU A 388 -38.48 4.54 -27.37
C LEU A 388 -39.82 4.23 -26.69
N HIS A 389 -39.84 4.11 -25.37
CA HIS A 389 -41.07 3.94 -24.60
C HIS A 389 -42.07 5.07 -24.88
N LYS A 390 -41.63 6.33 -24.85
CA LYS A 390 -42.49 7.49 -25.17
C LYS A 390 -43.04 7.45 -26.60
N GLU A 391 -42.24 7.04 -27.58
CA GLU A 391 -42.70 6.90 -28.97
C GLU A 391 -43.71 5.75 -29.11
N VAL A 392 -43.45 4.60 -28.46
CA VAL A 392 -44.38 3.46 -28.42
C VAL A 392 -45.70 3.84 -27.77
N ASP A 393 -45.68 4.58 -26.66
CA ASP A 393 -46.87 5.10 -25.99
C ASP A 393 -47.65 6.07 -26.88
N SER A 394 -46.96 7.01 -27.55
CA SER A 394 -47.59 7.93 -28.49
C SER A 394 -48.27 7.18 -29.64
N ILE A 395 -47.62 6.16 -30.20
CA ILE A 395 -48.19 5.32 -31.26
C ILE A 395 -49.42 4.56 -30.72
N CYS A 396 -49.31 3.95 -29.54
CA CYS A 396 -50.42 3.25 -28.90
C CYS A 396 -51.62 4.17 -28.63
N ASP A 397 -51.39 5.41 -28.18
CA ASP A 397 -52.43 6.40 -27.94
C ASP A 397 -53.10 6.90 -29.23
N GLU A 398 -52.33 7.07 -30.31
CA GLU A 398 -52.89 7.35 -31.64
C GLU A 398 -53.79 6.20 -32.11
N PHE A 399 -53.35 4.94 -31.98
CA PHE A 399 -54.20 3.77 -32.28
C PHE A 399 -55.45 3.70 -31.39
N ARG A 400 -55.33 3.97 -30.09
CA ARG A 400 -56.47 4.03 -29.16
C ARG A 400 -57.45 5.14 -29.55
N SER A 401 -56.95 6.29 -30.01
CA SER A 401 -57.80 7.41 -30.46
C SER A 401 -58.59 7.05 -31.73
N ILE A 402 -57.95 6.38 -32.69
CA ILE A 402 -58.59 5.88 -33.91
C ILE A 402 -59.64 4.83 -33.54
N SER A 403 -59.28 3.87 -32.69
CA SER A 403 -60.19 2.84 -32.19
C SER A 403 -61.43 3.44 -31.50
N ARG A 404 -61.23 4.42 -30.61
CA ARG A 404 -62.35 5.10 -29.92
C ARG A 404 -63.31 5.78 -30.90
N LYS A 405 -62.77 6.43 -31.93
CA LYS A 405 -63.56 7.14 -32.94
C LYS A 405 -64.30 6.17 -33.88
N ILE A 406 -63.74 5.00 -34.17
CA ILE A 406 -64.41 3.95 -34.95
C ILE A 406 -65.63 3.37 -34.20
N TYR A 407 -65.61 3.34 -32.86
CA TYR A 407 -66.71 2.82 -32.04
C TYR A 407 -67.77 3.87 -31.65
N GLU A 408 -67.67 5.10 -32.14
CA GLU A 408 -68.73 6.11 -31.96
C GLU A 408 -69.99 5.65 -32.68
N LYS A 409 -71.10 5.50 -31.93
CA LYS A 409 -72.38 5.06 -32.51
C LYS A 409 -73.03 6.23 -33.25
N PRO A 410 -73.27 6.11 -34.57
CA PRO A 410 -73.99 7.15 -35.30
C PRO A 410 -75.46 7.13 -34.89
N ASN A 411 -76.05 8.29 -34.63
CA ASN A 411 -77.47 8.43 -34.27
C ASN A 411 -78.35 8.83 -35.47
N SER A 412 -77.73 9.23 -36.58
CA SER A 412 -78.40 9.64 -37.82
C SER A 412 -77.73 9.04 -39.06
N ILE A 413 -78.45 9.03 -40.19
CA ILE A 413 -77.92 8.55 -41.47
C ILE A 413 -76.80 9.46 -41.99
N GLU A 414 -76.85 10.75 -41.66
CA GLU A 414 -75.82 11.76 -41.95
C GLU A 414 -74.55 11.50 -41.14
N GLU A 415 -74.66 11.25 -39.83
CA GLU A 415 -73.52 10.90 -38.96
C GLU A 415 -72.88 9.57 -39.40
N LEU A 416 -73.68 8.60 -39.85
CA LEU A 416 -73.17 7.34 -40.41
C LEU A 416 -72.38 7.58 -41.71
N ALA A 417 -72.85 8.47 -42.58
CA ALA A 417 -72.17 8.83 -43.82
C ALA A 417 -70.85 9.58 -43.56
N GLU A 418 -70.84 10.54 -42.63
CA GLU A 418 -69.63 11.26 -42.22
C GLU A 418 -68.59 10.32 -41.59
N LEU A 419 -69.02 9.38 -40.74
CA LEU A 419 -68.15 8.39 -40.13
C LEU A 419 -67.54 7.43 -41.18
N ARG A 420 -68.32 7.02 -42.19
CA ARG A 420 -67.82 6.22 -43.33
C ARG A 420 -66.85 6.99 -44.21
N GLU A 421 -67.07 8.28 -44.44
CA GLU A 421 -66.15 9.12 -45.22
C GLU A 421 -64.83 9.31 -44.48
N TRP A 422 -64.89 9.57 -43.16
CA TRP A 422 -63.70 9.60 -42.32
C TRP A 422 -62.95 8.26 -42.31
N MET A 423 -63.67 7.13 -42.31
CA MET A 423 -63.08 5.78 -42.38
C MET A 423 -62.28 5.53 -43.67
N LYS A 424 -62.55 6.24 -44.78
CA LYS A 424 -61.76 6.11 -46.01
C LYS A 424 -60.33 6.66 -45.86
N GLY A 425 -60.10 7.60 -44.93
CA GLY A 425 -58.77 8.17 -44.64
C GLY A 425 -57.97 7.42 -43.57
N ILE A 426 -58.54 6.38 -42.94
CA ILE A 426 -57.85 5.55 -41.94
C ILE A 426 -56.68 4.75 -42.55
N PRO A 427 -56.80 4.14 -43.74
CA PRO A 427 -55.71 3.37 -44.34
C PRO A 427 -54.43 4.19 -44.54
N GLU A 428 -54.54 5.44 -44.99
CA GLU A 428 -53.37 6.32 -45.16
C GLU A 428 -52.69 6.64 -43.82
N LYS A 429 -53.47 6.86 -42.76
CA LYS A 429 -52.93 7.05 -41.40
C LYS A 429 -52.31 5.77 -40.84
N LEU A 430 -52.86 4.62 -41.20
CA LEU A 430 -52.39 3.31 -40.76
C LEU A 430 -51.02 3.00 -41.38
N VAL A 431 -50.80 3.31 -42.66
CA VAL A 431 -49.48 3.19 -43.32
C VAL A 431 -48.43 4.06 -42.62
N GLY A 432 -48.75 5.32 -42.32
CA GLY A 432 -47.83 6.21 -41.60
C GLY A 432 -47.49 5.73 -40.18
N LEU A 433 -48.46 5.12 -39.49
CA LEU A 433 -48.22 4.52 -38.17
C LEU A 433 -47.41 3.21 -38.24
N GLU A 434 -47.64 2.38 -39.25
CA GLU A 434 -46.84 1.17 -39.50
C GLU A 434 -45.38 1.51 -39.83
N GLU A 435 -45.13 2.54 -40.65
CA GLU A 435 -43.77 3.03 -40.91
C GLU A 435 -43.07 3.52 -39.63
N ARG A 436 -43.80 4.21 -38.74
CA ARG A 436 -43.28 4.61 -37.42
C ARG A 436 -42.97 3.39 -36.54
N ILE A 437 -43.83 2.36 -36.54
CA ILE A 437 -43.56 1.10 -35.82
C ILE A 437 -42.28 0.45 -36.34
N VAL A 438 -42.11 0.32 -37.66
CA VAL A 438 -40.90 -0.28 -38.26
C VAL A 438 -39.65 0.45 -37.80
N LYS A 439 -39.67 1.79 -37.84
CA LYS A 439 -38.54 2.61 -37.39
C LYS A 439 -38.21 2.41 -35.91
N VAL A 440 -39.23 2.39 -35.04
CA VAL A 440 -39.04 2.14 -33.60
C VAL A 440 -38.51 0.73 -33.34
N MET A 441 -38.97 -0.26 -34.11
CA MET A 441 -38.48 -1.64 -34.00
C MET A 441 -37.03 -1.78 -34.46
N ASP A 442 -36.60 -1.05 -35.49
CA ASP A 442 -35.21 -0.96 -35.90
C ASP A 442 -34.36 -0.28 -34.80
N ASP A 443 -34.85 0.78 -34.17
CA ASP A 443 -34.15 1.45 -33.07
C ASP A 443 -34.01 0.52 -31.83
N TYR A 444 -34.98 -0.38 -31.58
CA TYR A 444 -34.86 -1.42 -30.54
C TYR A 444 -33.79 -2.47 -30.85
N GLN A 445 -33.41 -2.72 -32.12
CA GLN A 445 -32.34 -3.68 -32.45
C GLN A 445 -30.99 -3.25 -31.85
N ILE A 446 -30.77 -1.93 -31.71
CA ILE A 446 -29.56 -1.39 -31.07
C ILE A 446 -29.51 -1.80 -29.60
N MET A 447 -30.64 -1.91 -28.92
CA MET A 447 -30.70 -2.37 -27.53
C MET A 447 -30.36 -3.87 -27.42
N ASP A 448 -30.84 -4.67 -28.37
CA ASP A 448 -30.54 -6.11 -28.45
C ASP A 448 -29.05 -6.35 -28.75
N GLU A 449 -28.42 -5.52 -29.59
CA GLU A 449 -26.97 -5.58 -29.89
C GLU A 449 -26.10 -5.45 -28.63
N PHE A 450 -26.50 -4.60 -27.68
CA PHE A 450 -25.79 -4.39 -26.42
C PHE A 450 -26.28 -5.29 -25.27
N LEU A 451 -27.16 -6.26 -25.55
CA LEU A 451 -27.78 -7.14 -24.55
C LEU A 451 -28.41 -6.36 -23.40
N TYR A 452 -29.07 -5.24 -23.71
CA TYR A 452 -29.74 -4.43 -22.72
C TYR A 452 -31.04 -5.12 -22.25
N ASN A 453 -31.22 -5.24 -20.93
CA ASN A 453 -32.43 -5.82 -20.37
C ASN A 453 -33.56 -4.79 -20.35
N LEU A 454 -34.49 -4.90 -21.29
CA LEU A 454 -35.75 -4.17 -21.26
C LEU A 454 -36.58 -4.56 -20.05
N SER A 455 -37.35 -3.60 -19.52
CA SER A 455 -38.34 -3.92 -18.48
C SER A 455 -39.47 -4.77 -19.07
N SER A 456 -40.15 -5.55 -18.22
CA SER A 456 -41.31 -6.35 -18.65
C SER A 456 -42.42 -5.48 -19.26
N ASP A 457 -42.56 -4.25 -18.77
CA ASP A 457 -43.56 -3.29 -19.24
C ASP A 457 -43.19 -2.78 -20.65
N ASP A 458 -41.94 -2.33 -20.86
CA ASP A 458 -41.45 -1.89 -22.18
C ASP A 458 -41.55 -3.01 -23.23
N PHE A 459 -41.27 -4.24 -22.82
CA PHE A 459 -41.40 -5.40 -23.70
C PHE A 459 -42.85 -5.67 -24.10
N ASN A 460 -43.78 -5.59 -23.13
CA ASN A 460 -45.21 -5.73 -23.39
C ASN A 460 -45.73 -4.61 -24.30
N ASP A 461 -45.28 -3.38 -24.09
CA ASP A 461 -45.69 -2.21 -24.88
C ASP A 461 -45.17 -2.29 -26.32
N LYS A 462 -43.92 -2.73 -26.52
CA LYS A 462 -43.35 -3.03 -27.86
C LYS A 462 -44.21 -4.05 -28.61
N TRP A 463 -44.63 -5.12 -27.94
CA TRP A 463 -45.47 -6.16 -28.54
C TRP A 463 -46.90 -5.66 -28.79
N ALA A 464 -47.45 -4.87 -27.87
CA ALA A 464 -48.76 -4.26 -28.01
C ALA A 464 -48.81 -3.31 -29.22
N ALA A 465 -47.81 -2.44 -29.39
CA ALA A 465 -47.65 -1.57 -30.57
C ALA A 465 -47.61 -2.35 -31.87
N SER A 466 -46.85 -3.44 -31.93
CA SER A 466 -46.75 -4.30 -33.13
C SER A 466 -48.07 -5.01 -33.46
N ASN A 467 -48.92 -5.27 -32.45
CA ASN A 467 -50.19 -5.96 -32.63
C ASN A 467 -51.38 -5.02 -32.90
N TRP A 468 -51.24 -3.73 -32.62
CA TRP A 468 -52.30 -2.73 -32.83
C TRP A 468 -52.79 -2.64 -34.28
N PRO A 469 -51.94 -2.68 -35.34
CA PRO A 469 -52.40 -2.63 -36.72
C PRO A 469 -53.36 -3.78 -37.06
N SER A 470 -53.01 -5.02 -36.72
CA SER A 470 -53.87 -6.19 -36.95
C SER A 470 -55.18 -6.09 -36.16
N LYS A 471 -55.12 -5.60 -34.92
CA LYS A 471 -56.30 -5.40 -34.08
C LYS A 471 -57.22 -4.34 -34.67
N LEU A 472 -56.67 -3.22 -35.15
CA LEU A 472 -57.44 -2.12 -35.74
C LEU A 472 -58.10 -2.55 -37.06
N LEU A 473 -57.40 -3.32 -37.90
CA LEU A 473 -57.97 -3.87 -39.14
C LEU A 473 -59.18 -4.77 -38.85
N GLY A 474 -59.08 -5.67 -37.87
CA GLY A 474 -60.22 -6.49 -37.43
C GLY A 474 -61.38 -5.66 -36.86
N GLN A 475 -61.08 -4.58 -36.13
CA GLN A 475 -62.10 -3.66 -35.62
C GLN A 475 -62.80 -2.89 -36.76
N ILE A 476 -62.06 -2.42 -37.76
CA ILE A 476 -62.62 -1.75 -38.94
C ILE A 476 -63.57 -2.68 -39.69
N GLU A 477 -63.22 -3.95 -39.86
CA GLU A 477 -64.06 -4.93 -40.56
C GLU A 477 -65.36 -5.22 -39.77
N MET A 478 -65.27 -5.40 -38.46
CA MET A 478 -66.45 -5.59 -37.61
C MET A 478 -67.36 -4.35 -37.60
N VAL A 479 -66.80 -3.15 -37.53
CA VAL A 479 -67.59 -1.91 -37.56
C VAL A 479 -68.19 -1.64 -38.93
N ARG A 480 -67.52 -2.02 -40.03
CA ARG A 480 -68.14 -1.99 -41.37
C ARG A 480 -69.39 -2.87 -41.44
N GLN A 481 -69.36 -4.05 -40.82
CA GLN A 481 -70.52 -4.92 -40.74
C GLN A 481 -71.64 -4.29 -39.89
N GLN A 482 -71.32 -3.71 -38.73
CA GLN A 482 -72.29 -2.99 -37.91
C GLN A 482 -72.91 -1.80 -38.64
N HIS A 483 -72.10 -1.02 -39.36
CA HIS A 483 -72.58 0.09 -40.17
C HIS A 483 -73.53 -0.34 -41.28
N ALA A 484 -73.39 -1.55 -41.83
CA ALA A 484 -74.32 -2.09 -42.82
C ALA A 484 -75.66 -2.48 -42.17
N GLU A 485 -75.62 -3.08 -40.97
CA GLU A 485 -76.83 -3.40 -40.20
C GLU A 485 -77.57 -2.14 -39.73
N ASP A 486 -76.84 -1.13 -39.26
CA ASP A 486 -77.43 0.14 -38.80
C ASP A 486 -77.98 0.96 -39.97
N GLU A 487 -77.36 0.92 -41.15
CA GLU A 487 -77.93 1.47 -42.38
C GLU A 487 -79.29 0.84 -42.70
N GLU A 488 -79.42 -0.49 -42.58
CA GLU A 488 -80.69 -1.17 -42.80
C GLU A 488 -81.74 -0.80 -41.74
N LYS A 489 -81.35 -0.61 -40.48
CA LYS A 489 -82.23 -0.12 -39.41
C LYS A 489 -82.69 1.31 -39.68
N PHE A 490 -81.77 2.23 -39.97
CA PHE A 490 -82.12 3.62 -40.29
C PHE A 490 -83.01 3.70 -41.52
N ARG A 491 -82.76 2.88 -42.54
CA ARG A 491 -83.61 2.78 -43.73
C ARG A 491 -85.02 2.29 -43.38
N LYS A 492 -85.17 1.29 -42.51
CA LYS A 492 -86.49 0.82 -42.03
C LYS A 492 -87.23 1.90 -41.23
N ILE A 493 -86.53 2.63 -40.35
CA ILE A 493 -87.09 3.75 -39.59
C ILE A 493 -87.54 4.86 -40.54
N GLN A 494 -86.73 5.23 -41.52
CA GLN A 494 -87.07 6.26 -42.50
C GLN A 494 -88.29 5.89 -43.36
N ILE A 495 -88.42 4.62 -43.77
CA ILE A 495 -89.61 4.12 -44.49
C ILE A 495 -90.85 4.14 -43.58
N MET A 496 -90.71 3.76 -42.31
CA MET A 496 -91.80 3.80 -41.34
C MET A 496 -92.25 5.25 -41.07
N ASP A 497 -91.31 6.19 -40.94
CA ASP A 497 -91.61 7.61 -40.77
C ASP A 497 -92.23 8.21 -42.03
N GLN A 498 -91.80 7.79 -43.23
CA GLN A 498 -92.45 8.15 -44.50
C GLN A 498 -93.89 7.64 -44.55
N ASN A 499 -94.14 6.38 -44.17
CA ASN A 499 -95.48 5.80 -44.12
C ASN A 499 -96.36 6.51 -43.08
N ASN A 500 -95.84 6.77 -41.88
CA ASN A 500 -96.55 7.52 -40.83
C ASN A 500 -96.86 8.96 -41.27
N PHE A 501 -95.96 9.60 -42.01
CA PHE A 501 -96.18 10.92 -42.58
C PHE A 501 -97.23 10.90 -43.70
N GLN A 502 -97.20 9.87 -44.54
CA GLN A 502 -98.20 9.63 -45.58
C GLN A 502 -99.58 9.39 -44.98
N GLU A 503 -99.70 8.57 -43.92
CA GLU A 503 -100.95 8.38 -43.17
C GLU A 503 -101.45 9.68 -42.53
N LYS A 504 -100.55 10.51 -41.98
CA LYS A 504 -100.92 11.84 -41.46
C LYS A 504 -101.38 12.80 -42.55
N LEU A 505 -100.79 12.73 -43.75
CA LEU A 505 -101.20 13.52 -44.92
C LEU A 505 -102.57 13.07 -45.42
N GLU A 506 -102.83 11.75 -45.47
CA GLU A 506 -104.12 11.17 -45.86
C GLU A 506 -105.21 11.49 -44.82
N GLY A 507 -104.87 11.60 -43.54
CA GLY A 507 -105.80 12.04 -42.48
C GLY A 507 -106.04 13.56 -42.41
N LEU A 508 -105.30 14.36 -43.18
CA LEU A 508 -105.44 15.83 -43.27
C LEU A 508 -106.17 16.29 -44.55
N GLN A 509 -106.51 15.36 -45.46
CA GLN A 509 -107.44 15.56 -46.58
C GLN A 509 -108.86 15.17 -46.17
#